data_AF-A0A080WI15-F1
#
_entry.id   AF-A0A080WI15-F1
#
_cell.length_a   1.000
_cell.length_b   1.000
_cell.length_c   1.000
_cell.angle_alpha   90.00
_cell.angle_beta   90.00
_cell.angle_gamma   90.00
#
_symmetry.space_group_name_H-M   'P 1'
#
loop_
_entity.id
_entity.type
_entity.pdbx_description
1 polymer ?
#
loop_
_entity_poly.entity_id
_entity_poly.type
_entity_poly.pdbx_seq_one_letter_code
_entity_poly.pdbx_strand_id
1 'polypeptide(L)'
;MAQQKPKVLCLSYPEFTDKAYLADFETKFELHSLTSLARAGLVPELAARVRRDGPFDAVIVRIGTIVFEPFDAEMLSPLLPDCRIIASASAGYNEFDVDWMTRNGIWFCNSRNAVSECTADMAIFLILAVLKNASVAERCAKSGVWRQGIEGVSRSPRGMVLGIIGMGSIGKVGSRRYVGRIHAN
;
A
#
# COMPACT_ATOMS: atom_id res chain seq x y z
N MET A 1 1.80 38.99 -10.43
CA MET A 1 0.74 38.34 -9.63
C MET A 1 1.35 37.12 -8.97
N ALA A 2 1.19 36.94 -7.65
CA ALA A 2 1.72 35.74 -6.99
C ALA A 2 1.00 34.50 -7.56
N GLN A 3 1.76 33.51 -8.01
CA GLN A 3 1.19 32.26 -8.52
C GLN A 3 0.56 31.50 -7.34
N GLN A 4 -0.73 31.17 -7.44
CA GLN A 4 -1.44 30.44 -6.40
C GLN A 4 -0.85 29.02 -6.28
N LYS A 5 -0.68 28.53 -5.04
CA LYS A 5 -0.15 27.19 -4.79
C LYS A 5 -1.09 26.14 -5.38
N PRO A 6 -0.57 25.07 -6.03
CA PRO A 6 -1.42 23.97 -6.47
C PRO A 6 -2.10 23.29 -5.27
N LYS A 7 -3.36 22.90 -5.44
CA LYS A 7 -4.17 22.27 -4.40
C LYS A 7 -4.07 20.76 -4.50
N VAL A 8 -3.79 20.11 -3.37
CA VAL A 8 -3.60 18.66 -3.28
C VAL A 8 -4.64 18.09 -2.33
N LEU A 9 -5.44 17.13 -2.80
CA LEU A 9 -6.41 16.44 -1.96
C LEU A 9 -5.85 15.09 -1.47
N CYS A 10 -5.76 14.91 -0.16
CA CYS A 10 -5.36 13.65 0.45
C CYS A 10 -6.59 12.87 0.92
N LEU A 11 -6.77 11.66 0.38
CA LEU A 11 -7.76 10.70 0.87
C LEU A 11 -7.19 10.01 2.11
N SER A 12 -7.77 10.35 3.27
CA SER A 12 -7.24 10.16 4.64
C SER A 12 -6.10 11.13 5.01
N TYR A 13 -6.09 11.59 6.26
CA TYR A 13 -5.06 12.53 6.75
C TYR A 13 -3.68 11.85 6.85
N PRO A 14 -2.57 12.54 6.50
CA PRO A 14 -1.23 11.96 6.51
C PRO A 14 -0.61 11.83 7.92
N GLU A 15 -1.29 11.14 8.83
CA GLU A 15 -0.91 11.01 10.25
C GLU A 15 0.52 10.49 10.48
N PHE A 16 0.95 9.52 9.67
CA PHE A 16 2.27 8.88 9.78
C PHE A 16 3.36 9.51 8.91
N THR A 17 3.09 10.67 8.30
CA THR A 17 4.12 11.37 7.52
C THR A 17 4.99 12.21 8.45
N ASP A 18 6.30 12.24 8.16
CA ASP A 18 7.24 13.08 8.90
C ASP A 18 6.78 14.55 8.93
N LYS A 19 6.84 15.17 10.11
CA LYS A 19 6.33 16.53 10.33
C LYS A 19 7.16 17.57 9.57
N ALA A 20 8.47 17.38 9.46
CA ALA A 20 9.32 18.31 8.71
C ALA A 20 9.05 18.21 7.21
N TYR A 21 8.82 17.00 6.70
CA TYR A 21 8.38 16.79 5.32
C TYR A 21 7.02 17.45 5.04
N LEU A 22 6.03 17.27 5.92
CA LEU A 22 4.71 17.92 5.74
C LEU A 22 4.83 19.46 5.76
N ALA A 23 5.63 20.01 6.67
CA ALA A 23 5.87 21.45 6.74
C ALA A 23 6.52 21.98 5.45
N ASP A 24 7.54 21.29 4.91
CA ASP A 24 8.14 21.62 3.62
C ASP A 24 7.13 21.48 2.46
N PHE A 25 6.31 20.43 2.48
CA PHE A 25 5.29 20.18 1.45
C PHE A 25 4.25 21.31 1.41
N GLU A 26 3.76 21.78 2.57
CA GLU A 26 2.81 22.88 2.69
C GLU A 26 3.40 24.25 2.31
N THR A 27 4.73 24.39 2.27
CA THR A 27 5.35 25.58 1.66
C THR A 27 5.11 25.65 0.15
N LYS A 28 4.94 24.49 -0.51
CA LYS A 28 4.82 24.35 -1.97
C LYS A 28 3.38 24.14 -2.44
N PHE A 29 2.56 23.46 -1.64
CA PHE A 29 1.20 23.04 -2.00
C PHE A 29 0.18 23.43 -0.94
N GLU A 30 -1.07 23.60 -1.35
CA GLU A 30 -2.21 23.73 -0.42
C GLU A 30 -2.83 22.36 -0.18
N LEU A 31 -2.61 21.79 1.01
CA LEU A 31 -3.05 20.45 1.36
C LEU A 31 -4.47 20.45 1.92
N HIS A 32 -5.34 19.66 1.30
CA HIS A 32 -6.69 19.34 1.79
C HIS A 32 -6.75 17.87 2.17
N SER A 33 -7.63 17.51 3.10
CA SER A 33 -7.89 16.12 3.43
C SER A 33 -9.37 15.81 3.41
N LEU A 34 -9.69 14.59 2.99
CA LEU A 34 -11.04 14.04 3.00
C LEU A 34 -10.99 12.62 3.56
N THR A 35 -11.82 12.36 4.57
CA THR A 35 -11.96 11.03 5.19
C THR A 35 -13.43 10.68 5.25
N SER A 36 -13.76 9.41 5.05
CA SER A 36 -15.11 8.86 5.17
C SER A 36 -15.01 7.46 5.82
N LEU A 37 -16.13 6.98 6.36
CA LEU A 37 -16.23 5.61 6.87
C LEU A 37 -16.52 4.58 5.76
N ALA A 38 -17.05 5.04 4.62
CA ALA A 38 -17.43 4.19 3.50
C ALA A 38 -17.42 4.94 2.17
N ARG A 39 -17.24 4.20 1.07
CA ARG A 39 -17.33 4.67 -0.31
C ARG A 39 -18.62 5.45 -0.59
N ALA A 40 -19.78 4.93 -0.19
CA ALA A 40 -21.08 5.53 -0.47
C ALA A 40 -21.22 6.98 0.07
N GLY A 41 -20.55 7.29 1.19
CA GLY A 41 -20.46 8.66 1.70
C GLY A 41 -19.34 9.47 1.06
N LEU A 42 -18.26 8.80 0.62
CA LEU A 42 -17.10 9.48 0.04
C LEU A 42 -17.39 10.08 -1.34
N VAL A 43 -18.04 9.34 -2.24
CA VAL A 43 -18.30 9.81 -3.62
C VAL A 43 -19.06 11.15 -3.64
N PRO A 44 -20.22 11.30 -2.96
CA PRO A 44 -20.93 12.58 -2.94
C PRO A 44 -20.15 13.67 -2.21
N GLU A 45 -19.45 13.34 -1.12
CA GLU A 45 -18.63 14.33 -0.38
C GLU A 45 -17.43 14.80 -1.19
N LEU A 46 -16.78 13.93 -1.96
CA LEU A 46 -15.70 14.29 -2.87
C LEU A 46 -16.21 15.30 -3.90
N ALA A 47 -17.35 15.03 -4.54
CA ALA A 47 -17.96 15.96 -5.47
C ALA A 47 -18.31 17.32 -4.82
N ALA A 48 -18.81 17.31 -3.58
CA ALA A 48 -19.07 18.52 -2.81
C ALA A 48 -17.77 19.27 -2.48
N ARG A 49 -16.70 18.55 -2.12
CA ARG A 49 -15.38 19.10 -1.82
C ARG A 49 -14.76 19.77 -3.03
N VAL A 50 -14.83 19.16 -4.22
CA VAL A 50 -14.32 19.79 -5.45
C VAL A 50 -15.07 21.09 -5.74
N ARG A 51 -16.40 21.12 -5.59
CA ARG A 51 -17.18 22.34 -5.79
C ARG A 51 -16.87 23.45 -4.78
N ARG A 52 -16.64 23.08 -3.52
CA ARG A 52 -16.42 24.05 -2.43
C ARG A 52 -14.99 24.58 -2.38
N ASP A 53 -14.03 23.67 -2.51
CA ASP A 53 -12.63 23.91 -2.17
C ASP A 53 -11.67 23.73 -3.36
N GLY A 54 -12.15 23.23 -4.50
CA GLY A 54 -11.35 22.99 -5.70
C GLY A 54 -10.94 24.27 -6.46
N PRO A 55 -10.42 24.13 -7.69
CA PRO A 55 -10.04 22.86 -8.33
C PRO A 55 -8.86 22.18 -7.62
N PHE A 56 -8.74 20.85 -7.74
CA PHE A 56 -7.60 20.10 -7.19
C PHE A 56 -6.69 19.63 -8.31
N ASP A 57 -5.41 19.99 -8.24
CA ASP A 57 -4.39 19.63 -9.24
C ASP A 57 -3.92 18.18 -9.07
N ALA A 58 -3.95 17.67 -7.84
CA ALA A 58 -3.46 16.34 -7.50
C ALA A 58 -4.28 15.66 -6.40
N VAL A 59 -4.29 14.33 -6.42
CA VAL A 59 -4.84 13.50 -5.34
C VAL A 59 -3.78 12.56 -4.79
N ILE A 60 -3.73 12.43 -3.48
CA ILE A 60 -2.92 11.44 -2.77
C ILE A 60 -3.88 10.41 -2.16
N VAL A 61 -3.68 9.14 -2.50
CA VAL A 61 -4.41 8.01 -1.92
C VAL A 61 -3.49 7.26 -0.96
N ARG A 62 -3.83 7.26 0.33
CA ARG A 62 -2.97 6.67 1.36
C ARG A 62 -3.42 5.27 1.79
N ILE A 63 -2.63 4.66 2.66
CA ILE A 63 -2.98 3.42 3.37
C ILE A 63 -4.26 3.65 4.20
N GLY A 64 -5.09 2.61 4.33
CA GLY A 64 -6.36 2.65 5.08
C GLY A 64 -7.56 3.09 4.25
N THR A 65 -7.39 3.21 2.93
CA THR A 65 -8.45 3.65 1.99
C THR A 65 -9.16 2.49 1.29
N ILE A 66 -8.95 1.25 1.72
CA ILE A 66 -9.59 0.04 1.13
C ILE A 66 -11.12 0.18 1.11
N VAL A 67 -11.70 0.84 2.11
CA VAL A 67 -13.15 1.11 2.22
C VAL A 67 -13.69 2.06 1.12
N PHE A 68 -12.81 2.65 0.31
CA PHE A 68 -13.14 3.56 -0.78
C PHE A 68 -13.08 2.88 -2.15
N GLU A 69 -12.43 1.71 -2.24
CA GLU A 69 -12.29 0.96 -3.49
C GLU A 69 -13.67 0.61 -4.10
N PRO A 70 -13.78 0.58 -5.44
CA PRO A 70 -12.73 0.82 -6.45
C PRO A 70 -12.50 2.29 -6.81
N PHE A 71 -11.27 2.73 -7.08
CA PHE A 71 -10.98 4.09 -7.56
C PHE A 71 -11.23 4.21 -9.07
N ASP A 72 -12.51 4.31 -9.43
CA ASP A 72 -13.04 4.27 -10.79
C ASP A 72 -13.64 5.60 -11.25
N ALA A 73 -14.23 5.59 -12.45
CA ALA A 73 -14.83 6.78 -13.06
C ALA A 73 -15.94 7.42 -12.21
N GLU A 74 -16.74 6.63 -11.51
CA GLU A 74 -17.82 7.13 -10.63
C GLU A 74 -17.22 8.03 -9.54
N MET A 75 -16.16 7.54 -8.89
CA MET A 75 -15.51 8.27 -7.81
C MET A 75 -14.66 9.45 -8.32
N LEU A 76 -13.93 9.27 -9.41
CA LEU A 76 -12.88 10.21 -9.83
C LEU A 76 -13.34 11.26 -10.83
N SER A 77 -14.49 11.07 -11.51
CA SER A 77 -15.00 12.05 -12.47
C SER A 77 -15.17 13.48 -11.93
N PRO A 78 -15.51 13.72 -10.64
CA PRO A 78 -15.61 15.09 -10.13
C PRO A 78 -14.28 15.85 -10.13
N LEU A 79 -13.13 15.17 -10.24
CA LEU A 79 -11.80 15.79 -10.24
C LEU A 79 -11.39 16.34 -11.62
N LEU A 80 -12.15 16.03 -12.66
CA LEU A 80 -11.91 16.51 -14.01
C LEU A 80 -12.51 17.92 -14.19
N PRO A 81 -11.86 18.77 -15.01
CA PRO A 81 -10.68 18.50 -15.85
C PRO A 81 -9.33 18.85 -15.18
N ASP A 82 -9.35 19.28 -13.93
CA ASP A 82 -8.21 19.96 -13.31
C ASP A 82 -7.16 19.01 -12.75
N CYS A 83 -7.55 17.84 -12.23
CA CYS A 83 -6.62 16.88 -11.66
C CYS A 83 -5.70 16.30 -12.74
N ARG A 84 -4.39 16.41 -12.51
CA ARG A 84 -3.34 15.93 -13.44
C ARG A 84 -2.61 14.70 -12.95
N ILE A 85 -2.63 14.43 -11.64
CA ILE A 85 -1.89 13.31 -11.05
C ILE A 85 -2.61 12.73 -9.84
N ILE A 86 -2.63 11.40 -9.77
CA ILE A 86 -3.05 10.61 -8.62
C ILE A 86 -1.86 9.78 -8.15
N ALA A 87 -1.45 9.97 -6.90
CA ALA A 87 -0.35 9.24 -6.28
C ALA A 87 -0.87 8.32 -5.17
N SER A 88 -0.54 7.03 -5.25
CA SER A 88 -0.96 6.00 -4.29
C SER A 88 0.20 5.50 -3.42
N ALA A 89 -0.07 5.37 -2.12
CA ALA A 89 0.80 4.75 -1.14
C ALA A 89 0.69 3.21 -1.11
N SER A 90 0.44 2.59 -2.27
CA SER A 90 0.34 1.13 -2.45
C SER A 90 1.30 0.66 -3.54
N ALA A 91 1.72 -0.61 -3.48
CA ALA A 91 2.49 -1.24 -4.56
C ALA A 91 1.57 -1.88 -5.61
N GLY A 92 0.50 -2.54 -5.18
CA GLY A 92 -0.60 -2.96 -6.05
C GLY A 92 -1.47 -1.78 -6.45
N TYR A 93 -2.25 -1.98 -7.52
CA TYR A 93 -3.17 -0.96 -8.04
C TYR A 93 -4.38 -1.58 -8.77
N ASN A 94 -4.77 -2.81 -8.39
CA ASN A 94 -5.88 -3.53 -9.04
C ASN A 94 -7.22 -2.81 -8.86
N GLU A 95 -7.33 -2.05 -7.78
CA GLU A 95 -8.46 -1.25 -7.37
C GLU A 95 -8.58 0.08 -8.13
N PHE A 96 -7.57 0.47 -8.93
CA PHE A 96 -7.53 1.72 -9.67
C PHE A 96 -7.84 1.50 -11.15
N ASP A 97 -8.80 2.26 -11.71
CA ASP A 97 -9.04 2.28 -13.16
C ASP A 97 -7.99 3.16 -13.87
N VAL A 98 -6.77 2.63 -13.98
CA VAL A 98 -5.62 3.32 -14.59
C VAL A 98 -5.86 3.64 -16.06
N ASP A 99 -6.63 2.81 -16.76
CA ASP A 99 -6.96 3.04 -18.16
C ASP A 99 -7.91 4.25 -18.30
N TRP A 100 -8.91 4.37 -17.44
CA TRP A 100 -9.77 5.54 -17.39
C TRP A 100 -8.98 6.80 -17.02
N MET A 101 -8.09 6.73 -16.02
CA MET A 101 -7.21 7.86 -15.65
C MET A 101 -6.37 8.32 -16.84
N THR A 102 -5.74 7.37 -17.54
CA THR A 102 -4.88 7.64 -18.71
C THR A 102 -5.66 8.31 -19.83
N ARG A 103 -6.86 7.80 -20.16
CA ARG A 103 -7.72 8.40 -21.20
C ARG A 103 -8.16 9.83 -20.87
N ASN A 104 -8.26 10.17 -19.59
CA ASN A 104 -8.62 11.52 -19.13
C ASN A 104 -7.40 12.42 -18.83
N GLY A 105 -6.18 11.98 -19.17
CA GLY A 105 -4.97 12.78 -19.00
C GLY A 105 -4.48 12.88 -17.55
N ILE A 106 -4.88 11.95 -16.69
CA ILE A 106 -4.42 11.83 -15.30
C ILE A 106 -3.24 10.85 -15.25
N TRP A 107 -2.12 11.31 -14.70
CA TRP A 107 -0.97 10.46 -14.40
C TRP A 107 -1.22 9.65 -13.14
N PHE A 108 -0.97 8.35 -13.17
CA PHE A 108 -1.05 7.50 -11.98
C PHE A 108 0.34 7.06 -11.53
N CYS A 109 0.66 7.30 -10.27
CA CYS A 109 1.93 6.93 -9.64
C CYS A 109 1.67 6.06 -8.41
N ASN A 110 2.38 4.94 -8.28
CA ASN A 110 2.29 4.06 -7.12
C ASN A 110 3.64 3.95 -6.41
N SER A 111 3.64 3.32 -5.23
CA SER A 111 4.80 3.20 -4.36
C SER A 111 5.45 1.82 -4.50
N ARG A 112 5.68 1.37 -5.74
CA ARG A 112 6.07 -0.01 -6.11
C ARG A 112 7.18 -0.64 -5.27
N ASN A 113 8.24 0.13 -4.97
CA ASN A 113 9.42 -0.42 -4.32
C ASN A 113 9.40 -0.32 -2.79
N ALA A 114 8.54 0.53 -2.21
CA ALA A 114 8.56 0.87 -0.79
C ALA A 114 8.28 -0.34 0.13
N VAL A 115 7.55 -1.34 -0.36
CA VAL A 115 7.16 -2.54 0.41
C VAL A 115 8.13 -3.72 0.24
N SER A 116 9.10 -3.62 -0.67
CA SER A 116 9.86 -4.80 -1.14
C SER A 116 10.60 -5.52 -0.02
N GLU A 117 11.29 -4.77 0.84
CA GLU A 117 12.06 -5.30 1.96
C GLU A 117 11.14 -5.90 3.03
N CYS A 118 10.17 -5.12 3.53
CA CYS A 118 9.26 -5.59 4.58
C CYS A 118 8.45 -6.82 4.17
N THR A 119 7.94 -6.86 2.93
CA THR A 119 7.18 -8.02 2.43
C THR A 119 8.07 -9.24 2.27
N ALA A 120 9.31 -9.08 1.78
CA ALA A 120 10.25 -10.19 1.67
C ALA A 120 10.67 -10.74 3.05
N ASP A 121 10.86 -9.89 4.06
CA ASP A 121 11.14 -10.33 5.44
C ASP A 121 9.98 -11.14 6.01
N MET A 122 8.75 -10.68 5.76
CA MET A 122 7.55 -11.39 6.19
C MET A 122 7.42 -12.76 5.51
N ALA A 123 7.75 -12.85 4.22
CA ALA A 123 7.77 -14.13 3.50
C ALA A 123 8.78 -15.12 4.11
N ILE A 124 10.00 -14.67 4.42
CA ILE A 124 11.02 -15.51 5.07
C ILE A 124 10.58 -15.94 6.47
N PHE A 125 9.99 -15.05 7.26
CA PHE A 125 9.44 -15.40 8.57
C PHE A 125 8.37 -16.50 8.45
N LEU A 126 7.43 -16.37 7.51
CA LEU A 126 6.37 -17.36 7.32
C LEU A 126 6.94 -18.73 6.88
N ILE A 127 7.95 -18.75 6.01
CA ILE A 127 8.65 -19.97 5.63
C ILE A 127 9.27 -20.64 6.86
N LEU A 128 9.98 -19.88 7.71
CA LEU A 128 10.58 -20.40 8.94
C LEU A 128 9.52 -20.87 9.93
N ALA A 129 8.42 -20.13 10.07
CA ALA A 129 7.33 -20.46 10.97
C ALA A 129 6.70 -21.81 10.63
N VAL A 130 6.50 -22.09 9.34
CA VAL A 130 6.00 -23.39 8.86
C VAL A 130 7.03 -24.50 9.07
N LEU A 131 8.29 -24.31 8.66
CA LEU A 131 9.32 -25.35 8.78
C LEU A 131 9.66 -25.70 10.24
N LYS A 132 9.48 -24.74 11.16
CA LYS A 132 9.77 -24.89 12.59
C LYS A 132 8.55 -25.16 13.45
N ASN A 133 7.35 -25.26 12.87
CA ASN A 133 6.10 -25.31 13.64
C ASN A 133 6.03 -24.19 14.71
N ALA A 134 6.58 -23.01 14.39
CA ALA A 134 6.81 -21.95 15.37
C ALA A 134 5.50 -21.46 16.00
N SER A 135 4.43 -21.36 15.22
CA SER A 135 3.11 -20.97 15.72
C SER A 135 2.50 -21.98 16.69
N VAL A 136 2.76 -23.28 16.51
CA VAL A 136 2.33 -24.31 17.47
C VAL A 136 3.14 -24.19 18.75
N ALA A 137 4.47 -24.11 18.61
CA ALA A 137 5.38 -23.96 19.74
C ALA A 137 5.06 -22.71 20.59
N GLU A 138 4.75 -21.59 19.94
CA GLU A 138 4.32 -20.35 20.62
C GLU A 138 3.03 -20.56 21.42
N ARG A 139 2.01 -21.21 20.84
CA ARG A 139 0.76 -21.51 21.55
C ARG A 139 1.00 -22.42 22.76
N CYS A 140 1.80 -23.48 22.60
CA CYS A 140 2.12 -24.39 23.69
C CYS A 140 2.91 -23.72 24.82
N ALA A 141 3.83 -22.80 24.48
CA ALA A 141 4.54 -22.01 25.47
C ALA A 141 3.60 -21.08 26.23
N LYS A 142 2.71 -20.37 25.52
CA LYS A 142 1.69 -19.48 26.12
C LYS A 142 0.68 -20.22 26.99
N SER A 143 0.38 -21.49 26.69
CA SER A 143 -0.54 -22.31 27.47
C SER A 143 0.14 -23.09 28.61
N GLY A 144 1.44 -22.89 28.84
CA GLY A 144 2.18 -23.55 29.93
C GLY A 144 2.49 -25.03 29.71
N VAL A 145 2.17 -25.59 28.54
CA VAL A 145 2.38 -27.02 28.24
C VAL A 145 3.72 -27.28 27.54
N TRP A 146 4.45 -26.21 27.17
CA TRP A 146 5.79 -26.21 26.59
C TRP A 146 5.95 -27.15 25.38
N ARG A 147 6.35 -28.41 25.61
CA ARG A 147 6.59 -29.41 24.55
C ARG A 147 5.42 -30.36 24.31
N GLN A 148 4.42 -30.39 25.19
CA GLN A 148 3.39 -31.44 25.19
C GLN A 148 2.49 -31.42 23.95
N GLY A 149 2.37 -30.28 23.25
CA GLY A 149 1.61 -30.15 21.99
C GLY A 149 2.48 -30.03 20.74
N ILE A 150 3.79 -30.26 20.84
CA ILE A 150 4.70 -30.19 19.70
C ILE A 150 4.90 -31.61 19.16
N GLU A 151 4.26 -31.91 18.03
CA GLU A 151 4.38 -33.19 17.33
C GLU A 151 5.37 -33.11 16.15
N GLY A 152 6.13 -34.18 15.93
CA GLY A 152 7.06 -34.32 14.80
C GLY A 152 8.38 -33.56 14.95
N VAL A 153 9.29 -33.79 13.98
CA VAL A 153 10.60 -33.13 13.92
C VAL A 153 10.55 -31.95 12.95
N SER A 154 10.94 -30.76 13.44
CA SER A 154 11.06 -29.58 12.59
C SER A 154 12.08 -29.77 11.46
N ARG A 155 11.86 -29.12 10.32
CA ARG A 155 12.77 -29.21 9.17
C ARG A 155 13.73 -28.02 9.15
N SER A 156 14.90 -28.23 8.55
CA SER A 156 15.83 -27.14 8.24
C SER A 156 15.54 -26.64 6.82
N PRO A 157 15.47 -25.33 6.57
CA PRO A 157 15.38 -24.80 5.21
C PRO A 157 16.64 -25.08 4.39
N ARG A 158 17.78 -25.38 5.04
CA ARG A 158 19.05 -25.64 4.35
C ARG A 158 18.91 -26.83 3.39
N GLY A 159 19.24 -26.60 2.12
CA GLY A 159 19.20 -27.62 1.07
C GLY A 159 17.83 -27.82 0.44
N MET A 160 16.78 -27.16 0.94
CA MET A 160 15.48 -27.13 0.29
C MET A 160 15.49 -26.17 -0.92
N VAL A 161 14.55 -26.40 -1.84
CA VAL A 161 14.31 -25.52 -2.99
C VAL A 161 13.14 -24.61 -2.67
N LEU A 162 13.36 -23.29 -2.73
CA LEU A 162 12.30 -22.29 -2.69
C LEU A 162 11.84 -21.97 -4.11
N GLY A 163 10.58 -22.29 -4.42
CA GLY A 163 9.91 -21.88 -5.65
C GLY A 163 9.33 -20.47 -5.50
N ILE A 164 9.71 -19.55 -6.40
CA ILE A 164 9.20 -18.17 -6.41
C ILE A 164 8.36 -17.98 -7.67
N ILE A 165 7.05 -17.74 -7.50
CA ILE A 165 6.14 -17.39 -8.59
C ILE A 165 6.07 -15.87 -8.68
N GLY A 166 6.66 -15.29 -9.72
CA GLY A 166 6.76 -13.84 -9.92
C GLY A 166 8.07 -13.25 -9.36
N MET A 167 9.07 -13.10 -10.23
CA MET A 167 10.39 -12.53 -9.88
C MET A 167 10.43 -10.99 -9.97
N GLY A 168 9.49 -10.34 -9.28
CA GLY A 168 9.41 -8.88 -9.15
C GLY A 168 10.43 -8.30 -8.16
N SER A 169 10.23 -7.04 -7.71
CA SER A 169 11.07 -6.41 -6.68
C SER A 169 11.11 -7.23 -5.39
N ILE A 170 9.94 -7.63 -4.89
CA ILE A 170 9.79 -8.48 -3.69
C ILE A 170 10.48 -9.84 -3.89
N GLY A 171 10.23 -10.51 -5.02
CA GLY A 171 10.81 -11.83 -5.31
C GLY A 171 12.34 -11.81 -5.31
N LYS A 172 12.95 -10.77 -5.89
CA LYS A 172 14.40 -10.58 -5.93
C LYS A 172 15.00 -10.29 -4.54
N VAL A 173 14.31 -9.50 -3.71
CA VAL A 173 14.75 -9.23 -2.34
C VAL A 173 14.65 -10.51 -1.49
N GLY A 174 13.51 -11.20 -1.57
CA GLY A 174 13.29 -12.46 -0.86
C GLY A 174 14.28 -13.54 -1.27
N SER A 175 14.60 -13.65 -2.57
CA SER A 175 15.56 -14.63 -3.07
C SER A 175 16.96 -14.39 -2.47
N ARG A 176 17.41 -13.14 -2.35
CA ARG A 176 18.72 -12.81 -1.76
C ARG A 176 18.82 -13.18 -0.28
N ARG A 177 17.70 -13.18 0.45
CA ARG A 177 17.65 -13.44 1.89
C ARG A 177 17.48 -14.92 2.23
N TYR A 178 16.98 -15.73 1.31
CA TYR A 178 16.76 -17.15 1.57
C TYR A 178 18.07 -17.95 1.58
N VAL A 179 18.32 -18.66 2.67
CA VAL A 179 19.50 -19.52 2.86
C VAL A 179 19.18 -20.95 2.37
N GLY A 180 19.07 -21.12 1.05
CA GLY A 180 18.77 -22.41 0.41
C GLY A 180 18.89 -22.34 -1.11
N ARG A 181 18.44 -23.39 -1.83
CA ARG A 181 18.41 -23.36 -3.30
C ARG A 181 17.16 -22.61 -3.76
N ILE A 182 17.26 -21.89 -4.86
CA ILE A 182 16.16 -21.07 -5.38
C ILE A 182 15.83 -21.55 -6.78
N HIS A 183 14.54 -21.73 -7.05
CA HIS A 183 14.02 -22.03 -8.36
C HIS A 183 12.97 -20.98 -8.72
N ALA A 184 13.16 -20.31 -9.86
CA ALA A 184 12.26 -19.28 -10.36
C ALA A 184 11.63 -19.79 -11.66
N ASN A 185 10.29 -19.73 -11.71
CA ASN A 185 9.50 -20.06 -12.91
C ASN A 185 9.00 -18.77 -13.58
#